data_AF-A0A9D1LF85-F1
#
_entry.id   AF-A0A9D1LF85-F1
#
_cell.length_a   1.000
_cell.length_b   1.000
_cell.length_c   1.000
_cell.angle_alpha   90.00
_cell.angle_beta   90.00
_cell.angle_gamma   90.00
#
_symmetry.space_group_name_H-M   'P 1'
#
loop_
_entity.id
_entity.type
_entity.pdbx_description
1 polymer ?
#
loop_
_entity_poly.entity_id
_entity_poly.type
_entity_poly.pdbx_seq_one_letter_code
_entity_poly.pdbx_strand_id
1 'polypeptide(L)'
;MFAHSKIHAALFSAALCLCNSAAADSLQFQSAREMQHELVILVDFPDSRMQFSAETFRNALNAEKYDGECSTGSVADYFNNSSHGAYRPVFDVFGIYTLPENSTYYGENDISGNDRRADEMIVEACRLAAADGIDLSKYDHDFDGTIDCVHVIYAGEGESADGSPDAVRPMHATTSAAIADGISIGEYTCCNASCEAFKREIGSSFAGIGQFVQNFAHAIGLPYLYSTSRYNTRHTPGIYDLMDSGFRLNFNRTPASLSAYERMLLGWLRPQQINPPKEGCTASLPSIDEGTALLFTSGSVAHNMDASDPYPKIFYLLENKSGQGWDKFLNDSAAPFYDRDGDEGLLITKIIYDEQKWETNMVNYSSPHGVAYICEEEDSGYFPILPGTKRQTKIEFDSFSIRNIHRDSDTGTVNFVISDSNGHSGANAMPLDAPTIVGGTGAIKIDGHFDSIAIFSLSGAMIYRGTDAEIKVPHGFYVVRVDETTAKVIVR
;
A
#
# COMPACT_ATOMS: atom_id res chain seq x y z
N MET A 1 18.22 11.31 -5.30
CA MET A 1 18.65 9.91 -5.08
C MET A 1 17.74 9.43 -3.97
N PHE A 2 16.56 8.92 -4.30
CA PHE A 2 15.58 8.50 -3.29
C PHE A 2 16.01 7.11 -2.83
N ALA A 3 16.87 7.08 -1.82
CA ALA A 3 17.07 5.87 -1.04
C ALA A 3 15.70 5.50 -0.44
N HIS A 4 15.39 4.20 -0.40
CA HIS A 4 14.17 3.67 0.22
C HIS A 4 13.77 4.47 1.46
N SER A 5 12.50 4.85 1.56
CA SER A 5 12.06 5.77 2.61
C SER A 5 12.50 5.27 3.98
N LYS A 6 12.96 6.18 4.84
CA LYS A 6 13.51 5.80 6.16
C LYS A 6 12.47 5.09 7.03
N ILE A 7 11.19 5.50 6.89
CA ILE A 7 10.07 4.82 7.52
C ILE A 7 9.98 3.35 7.07
N HIS A 8 10.15 3.07 5.78
CA HIS A 8 10.15 1.70 5.26
C HIS A 8 11.26 0.85 5.89
N ALA A 9 12.46 1.40 6.06
CA ALA A 9 13.59 0.71 6.68
C ALA A 9 13.36 0.41 8.18
N ALA A 10 12.67 1.29 8.91
CA ALA A 10 12.26 1.06 10.31
C ALA A 10 11.20 -0.06 10.42
N LEU A 11 10.19 -0.04 9.53
CA LEU A 11 9.17 -1.10 9.44
C LEU A 11 9.77 -2.47 9.09
N PHE A 12 10.71 -2.51 8.14
CA PHE A 12 11.43 -3.73 7.77
C PHE A 12 12.41 -4.19 8.86
N SER A 13 13.09 -3.26 9.56
CA SER A 13 14.00 -3.60 10.66
C SER A 13 13.26 -4.17 11.85
N ALA A 14 12.06 -3.69 12.18
CA ALA A 14 11.21 -4.33 13.18
C ALA A 14 10.82 -5.76 12.76
N ALA A 15 10.48 -5.97 11.49
CA ALA A 15 10.19 -7.31 10.96
C ALA A 15 11.42 -8.25 10.90
N LEU A 16 12.63 -7.73 10.64
CA LEU A 16 13.88 -8.49 10.62
C LEU A 16 14.48 -8.74 12.01
N CYS A 17 14.34 -7.80 12.96
CA CYS A 17 14.83 -7.96 14.33
C CYS A 17 14.03 -9.04 15.07
N LEU A 18 12.76 -9.20 14.71
CA LEU A 18 11.91 -10.34 15.10
C LEU A 18 12.39 -11.71 14.55
N CYS A 19 13.35 -11.73 13.62
CA CYS A 19 13.89 -12.96 13.04
C CYS A 19 15.23 -13.43 13.65
N ASN A 20 15.88 -12.65 14.53
CA ASN A 20 17.22 -12.97 15.05
C ASN A 20 17.42 -12.64 16.56
N SER A 21 16.95 -13.49 17.46
CA SER A 21 17.72 -14.08 18.59
C SER A 21 16.79 -14.62 19.71
N ALA A 22 16.76 -15.94 19.87
CA ALA A 22 15.78 -16.67 20.68
C ALA A 22 16.06 -16.72 22.20
N ALA A 23 16.64 -15.68 22.82
CA ALA A 23 17.03 -15.75 24.23
C ALA A 23 16.63 -14.56 25.12
N ALA A 24 16.13 -13.45 24.57
CA ALA A 24 15.71 -12.29 25.38
C ALA A 24 14.17 -12.19 25.61
N ASP A 25 13.39 -13.01 24.91
CA ASP A 25 11.96 -12.75 24.67
C ASP A 25 10.99 -13.00 25.83
N SER A 26 11.37 -13.65 26.94
CA SER A 26 10.37 -14.01 27.97
C SER A 26 9.97 -12.88 28.93
N LEU A 27 10.62 -11.70 28.85
CA LEU A 27 10.30 -10.51 29.66
C LEU A 27 9.95 -9.27 28.81
N GLN A 28 9.99 -9.36 27.47
CA GLN A 28 9.61 -8.28 26.53
C GLN A 28 8.30 -8.54 25.77
N PHE A 29 7.69 -9.72 25.87
CA PHE A 29 6.43 -10.04 25.19
C PHE A 29 5.17 -9.31 25.73
N GLN A 30 5.35 -8.36 26.66
CA GLN A 30 4.32 -7.41 27.09
C GLN A 30 4.68 -5.93 26.86
N SER A 31 5.84 -5.62 26.27
CA SER A 31 6.20 -4.24 25.91
C SER A 31 6.02 -4.02 24.41
N ALA A 32 4.87 -3.42 24.07
CA ALA A 32 4.55 -2.68 22.85
C ALA A 32 4.67 -3.39 21.48
N ARG A 33 3.52 -3.70 20.87
CA ARG A 33 3.31 -3.26 19.47
C ARG A 33 3.36 -1.74 19.52
N GLU A 34 4.56 -1.16 19.52
CA GLU A 34 4.73 0.28 19.52
C GLU A 34 4.08 0.76 18.21
N MET A 35 2.93 1.43 18.33
CA MET A 35 2.30 2.04 17.17
C MET A 35 3.28 3.11 16.69
N GLN A 36 3.63 3.09 15.41
CA GLN A 36 4.53 4.09 14.87
C GLN A 36 3.84 5.45 14.96
N HIS A 37 4.51 6.42 15.59
CA HIS A 37 3.99 7.76 15.79
C HIS A 37 4.51 8.68 14.68
N GLU A 38 3.61 9.36 13.99
CA GLU A 38 3.91 10.22 12.86
C GLU A 38 3.60 11.67 13.19
N LEU A 39 4.55 12.57 12.90
CA LEU A 39 4.41 13.99 13.20
C LEU A 39 3.50 14.69 12.19
N VAL A 40 2.38 15.24 12.66
CA VAL A 40 1.49 16.08 11.86
C VAL A 40 1.40 17.49 12.46
N ILE A 41 1.71 18.51 11.67
CA ILE A 41 1.63 19.91 12.08
C ILE A 41 0.59 20.63 11.24
N LEU A 42 -0.41 21.22 11.91
CA LEU A 42 -1.41 22.06 11.28
C LEU A 42 -0.91 23.51 11.21
N VAL A 43 -1.00 24.14 10.04
CA VAL A 43 -0.52 25.52 9.86
C VAL A 43 -1.56 26.45 9.23
N ASP A 44 -1.56 27.68 9.71
CA ASP A 44 -2.19 28.86 9.15
C ASP A 44 -1.14 29.71 8.43
N PHE A 45 -1.62 30.55 7.52
CA PHE A 45 -0.88 31.69 6.99
C PHE A 45 -1.50 33.01 7.50
N PRO A 46 -0.79 34.15 7.46
CA PRO A 46 -1.38 35.43 7.80
C PRO A 46 -2.59 35.79 6.92
N ASP A 47 -2.61 35.35 5.67
CA ASP A 47 -3.66 35.59 4.67
C ASP A 47 -4.68 34.45 4.49
N SER A 48 -4.45 33.28 5.08
CA SER A 48 -5.34 32.11 4.99
C SER A 48 -5.43 31.37 6.33
N ARG A 49 -6.66 31.10 6.78
CA ARG A 49 -6.96 30.51 8.10
C ARG A 49 -7.66 29.18 8.01
N MET A 50 -7.30 28.27 8.91
CA MET A 50 -7.84 26.93 9.02
C MET A 50 -9.33 26.99 9.33
N GLN A 51 -10.14 26.40 8.45
CA GLN A 51 -11.59 26.38 8.60
C GLN A 51 -12.08 25.21 9.49
N PHE A 52 -11.20 24.23 9.76
CA PHE A 52 -11.51 23.01 10.51
C PHE A 52 -10.77 22.99 11.85
N SER A 53 -11.36 22.33 12.85
CA SER A 53 -10.72 22.19 14.16
C SER A 53 -9.57 21.18 14.10
N ALA A 54 -8.57 21.32 14.97
CA ALA A 54 -7.54 20.30 15.13
C ALA A 54 -8.13 18.90 15.47
N GLU A 55 -9.30 18.89 16.12
CA GLU A 55 -10.03 17.66 16.43
C GLU A 55 -10.60 16.97 15.19
N THR A 56 -11.00 17.74 14.18
CA THR A 56 -11.42 17.21 12.87
C THR A 56 -10.28 16.40 12.25
N PHE A 57 -9.07 16.96 12.23
CA PHE A 57 -7.89 16.27 11.71
C PHE A 57 -7.49 15.07 12.55
N ARG A 58 -7.47 15.20 13.89
CA ARG A 58 -7.18 14.04 14.77
C ARG A 58 -8.11 12.87 14.50
N ASN A 59 -9.41 13.13 14.32
CA ASN A 59 -10.37 12.07 14.01
C ASN A 59 -10.19 11.52 12.59
N ALA A 60 -10.03 12.38 11.58
CA ALA A 60 -9.80 11.94 10.20
C ALA A 60 -8.51 11.13 10.03
N LEU A 61 -7.50 11.35 10.88
CA LEU A 61 -6.24 10.63 10.83
C LEU A 61 -6.24 9.35 11.68
N ASN A 62 -6.88 9.35 12.86
CA ASN A 62 -6.71 8.27 13.86
C ASN A 62 -7.97 7.52 14.29
N ALA A 63 -9.17 8.09 14.14
CA ALA A 63 -10.37 7.51 14.75
C ALA A 63 -10.71 6.15 14.11
N GLU A 64 -11.03 5.15 14.92
CA GLU A 64 -11.45 3.85 14.43
C GLU A 64 -12.83 3.96 13.79
N LYS A 65 -12.98 3.40 12.59
CA LYS A 65 -14.22 3.40 11.80
C LYS A 65 -14.78 4.81 11.60
N TYR A 66 -13.91 5.76 11.30
CA TYR A 66 -14.30 7.16 11.12
C TYR A 66 -15.26 7.33 9.92
N ASP A 67 -16.41 7.95 10.15
CA ASP A 67 -17.43 8.25 9.14
C ASP A 67 -17.70 9.77 8.99
N GLY A 68 -16.92 10.59 9.69
CA GLY A 68 -17.00 12.04 9.62
C GLY A 68 -16.52 12.60 8.28
N GLU A 69 -16.97 13.81 7.94
CA GLU A 69 -16.65 14.47 6.67
C GLU A 69 -16.90 13.59 5.44
N CYS A 70 -17.85 12.66 5.51
CA CYS A 70 -18.17 11.67 4.46
C CYS A 70 -17.00 10.73 4.08
N SER A 71 -16.03 10.56 4.97
CA SER A 71 -14.90 9.64 4.78
C SER A 71 -15.32 8.18 4.96
N THR A 72 -14.69 7.26 4.23
CA THR A 72 -14.93 5.80 4.39
C THR A 72 -14.29 5.22 5.65
N GLY A 73 -13.26 5.90 6.14
CA GLY A 73 -12.50 5.55 7.34
C GLY A 73 -11.50 6.66 7.62
N SER A 74 -10.72 6.53 8.68
CA SER A 74 -9.56 7.37 8.94
C SER A 74 -8.34 6.90 8.14
N VAL A 75 -7.27 7.69 8.13
CA VAL A 75 -5.98 7.25 7.58
C VAL A 75 -5.47 6.00 8.31
N ALA A 76 -5.58 5.95 9.64
CA ALA A 76 -5.25 4.76 10.42
C ALA A 76 -6.12 3.55 10.04
N ASP A 77 -7.42 3.72 9.80
CA ASP A 77 -8.29 2.64 9.30
C ASP A 77 -7.82 2.12 7.94
N TYR A 78 -7.42 3.01 7.02
CA TYR A 78 -6.96 2.64 5.69
C TYR A 78 -5.75 1.70 5.74
N PHE A 79 -4.72 2.06 6.51
CA PHE A 79 -3.50 1.26 6.63
C PHE A 79 -3.71 -0.01 7.48
N ASN A 80 -4.55 0.05 8.51
CA ASN A 80 -4.94 -1.14 9.26
C ASN A 80 -5.69 -2.15 8.38
N ASN A 81 -6.61 -1.69 7.54
CA ASN A 81 -7.36 -2.57 6.63
C ASN A 81 -6.46 -3.12 5.52
N SER A 82 -5.59 -2.30 4.95
CA SER A 82 -4.67 -2.70 3.87
C SER A 82 -3.63 -3.73 4.33
N SER A 83 -3.24 -3.65 5.61
CA SER A 83 -2.24 -4.54 6.24
C SER A 83 -2.83 -5.73 7.00
N HIS A 84 -4.16 -5.93 6.95
CA HIS A 84 -4.87 -6.94 7.75
C HIS A 84 -4.53 -6.87 9.25
N GLY A 85 -4.35 -5.65 9.77
CA GLY A 85 -4.03 -5.36 11.17
C GLY A 85 -2.56 -5.52 11.55
N ALA A 86 -1.66 -5.72 10.57
CA ALA A 86 -0.22 -5.78 10.81
C ALA A 86 0.39 -4.40 11.07
N TYR A 87 -0.18 -3.33 10.48
CA TYR A 87 0.31 -1.97 10.62
C TYR A 87 -0.81 -1.00 11.00
N ARG A 88 -0.57 -0.23 12.06
CA ARG A 88 -1.51 0.77 12.59
C ARG A 88 -0.73 2.02 13.02
N PRO A 89 -0.56 3.02 12.13
CA PRO A 89 0.10 4.27 12.49
C PRO A 89 -0.76 5.10 13.45
N VAL A 90 -0.10 5.94 14.24
CA VAL A 90 -0.72 6.98 15.08
C VAL A 90 -0.18 8.32 14.65
N PHE A 91 -1.06 9.24 14.30
CA PHE A 91 -0.69 10.59 13.87
C PHE A 91 -0.81 11.58 15.04
N ASP A 92 0.32 12.10 15.50
CA ASP A 92 0.36 13.13 16.54
C ASP A 92 0.13 14.50 15.90
N VAL A 93 -1.04 15.09 16.15
CA VAL A 93 -1.47 16.34 15.50
C VAL A 93 -1.26 17.54 16.42
N PHE A 94 -0.34 18.43 16.02
CA PHE A 94 -0.01 19.70 16.71
C PHE A 94 -0.44 20.94 15.93
N GLY A 95 -0.38 22.10 16.58
CA GLY A 95 -0.87 23.38 16.05
C GLY A 95 -2.32 23.67 16.46
N ILE A 96 -3.01 24.61 15.81
CA ILE A 96 -2.68 25.25 14.53
C ILE A 96 -1.71 26.42 14.74
N TYR A 97 -0.54 26.39 14.09
CA TYR A 97 0.46 27.45 14.18
C TYR A 97 0.34 28.43 13.00
N THR A 98 0.49 29.73 13.24
CA THR A 98 0.54 30.71 12.14
C THR A 98 1.98 30.91 11.69
N LEU A 99 2.24 30.61 10.42
CA LEU A 99 3.53 30.86 9.78
C LEU A 99 3.79 32.37 9.59
N PRO A 100 5.05 32.81 9.52
CA PRO A 100 5.40 34.23 9.42
C PRO A 100 5.03 34.86 8.08
N GLU A 101 5.08 34.11 6.98
CA GLU A 101 4.81 34.61 5.63
C GLU A 101 3.45 34.14 5.09
N ASN A 102 2.95 34.81 4.05
CA ASN A 102 1.70 34.46 3.36
C ASN A 102 1.80 33.14 2.60
N SER A 103 0.66 32.50 2.29
CA SER A 103 0.65 31.25 1.51
C SER A 103 1.39 31.39 0.16
N THR A 104 1.27 32.56 -0.47
CA THR A 104 1.93 32.88 -1.75
C THR A 104 3.44 32.91 -1.67
N TYR A 105 4.02 33.17 -0.49
CA TYR A 105 5.46 33.07 -0.30
C TYR A 105 5.92 31.62 -0.45
N TYR A 106 5.27 30.69 0.25
CA TYR A 106 5.68 29.29 0.25
C TYR A 106 5.32 28.56 -1.05
N GLY A 107 4.19 28.93 -1.69
CA GLY A 107 3.71 28.35 -2.93
C GLY A 107 4.28 28.98 -4.22
N GLU A 108 5.15 29.99 -4.14
CA GLU A 108 5.72 30.62 -5.34
C GLU A 108 6.49 29.59 -6.18
N ASN A 109 6.07 29.41 -7.43
CA ASN A 109 6.68 28.50 -8.37
C ASN A 109 8.05 28.97 -8.92
N ASP A 110 8.96 28.03 -9.17
CA ASP A 110 10.17 28.24 -9.95
C ASP A 110 9.89 28.24 -11.47
N ILE A 111 10.94 28.44 -12.28
CA ILE A 111 10.82 28.44 -13.74
C ILE A 111 10.36 27.08 -14.32
N SER A 112 10.45 26.01 -13.54
CA SER A 112 10.01 24.66 -13.88
C SER A 112 8.60 24.34 -13.33
N GLY A 113 7.98 25.26 -12.59
CA GLY A 113 6.65 25.07 -11.99
C GLY A 113 6.67 24.20 -10.74
N ASN A 114 7.75 24.24 -9.95
CA ASN A 114 7.79 23.65 -8.60
C ASN A 114 7.84 24.74 -7.55
N ASP A 115 7.15 24.55 -6.42
CA ASP A 115 7.22 25.44 -5.26
C ASP A 115 8.67 25.62 -4.79
N ARG A 116 9.10 26.88 -4.71
CA ARG A 116 10.49 27.24 -4.36
C ARG A 116 10.82 27.08 -2.90
N ARG A 117 9.80 27.14 -2.03
CA ARG A 117 9.94 27.37 -0.59
C ARG A 117 8.99 26.51 0.23
N ALA A 118 8.51 25.40 -0.34
CA ALA A 118 7.70 24.44 0.38
C ALA A 118 8.48 23.83 1.56
N ASP A 119 9.80 23.64 1.43
CA ASP A 119 10.68 23.17 2.50
C ASP A 119 10.81 24.18 3.65
N GLU A 120 10.89 25.48 3.34
CA GLU A 120 10.90 26.56 4.35
C GLU A 120 9.61 26.53 5.20
N MET A 121 8.46 26.26 4.58
CA MET A 121 7.18 26.08 5.28
C MET A 121 7.27 24.97 6.34
N ILE A 122 7.85 23.83 5.99
CA ILE A 122 8.01 22.68 6.91
C ILE A 122 8.95 23.02 8.05
N VAL A 123 10.08 23.65 7.74
CA VAL A 123 11.09 24.04 8.74
C VAL A 123 10.48 25.01 9.76
N GLU A 124 9.74 26.02 9.30
CA GLU A 124 9.11 27.00 10.19
C GLU A 124 7.98 26.39 11.02
N ALA A 125 7.18 25.49 10.44
CA ALA A 125 6.18 24.72 11.18
C ALA A 125 6.83 23.91 12.32
N CYS A 126 7.94 23.23 12.04
CA CYS A 126 8.70 22.47 13.04
C CYS A 126 9.28 23.38 14.13
N ARG A 127 9.83 24.56 13.77
CA ARG A 127 10.35 25.52 14.76
C ARG A 127 9.26 26.01 15.69
N LEU A 128 8.04 26.25 15.17
CA LEU A 128 6.89 26.66 15.99
C LEU A 128 6.45 25.53 16.93
N ALA A 129 6.40 24.28 16.45
CA ALA A 129 6.10 23.12 17.28
C ALA A 129 7.15 22.92 18.39
N ALA A 130 8.44 23.03 18.06
CA ALA A 130 9.52 22.94 19.03
C ALA A 130 9.46 24.09 20.07
N ALA A 131 9.15 25.31 19.63
CA ALA A 131 8.95 26.45 20.53
C ALA A 131 7.74 26.28 21.47
N ASP A 132 6.75 25.50 21.07
CA ASP A 132 5.60 25.08 21.89
C ASP A 132 5.92 23.90 22.81
N GLY A 133 7.18 23.45 22.84
CA GLY A 133 7.68 22.40 23.73
C GLY A 133 7.49 20.98 23.20
N ILE A 134 7.18 20.81 21.92
CA ILE A 134 7.09 19.48 21.29
C ILE A 134 8.51 18.95 21.04
N ASP A 135 8.78 17.77 21.60
CA ASP A 135 10.04 17.05 21.40
C ASP A 135 10.01 16.34 20.05
N LEU A 136 10.60 16.97 19.03
CA LEU A 136 10.63 16.46 17.66
C LEU A 136 11.55 15.25 17.47
N SER A 137 12.48 14.99 18.39
CA SER A 137 13.40 13.85 18.30
C SER A 137 12.69 12.50 18.40
N LYS A 138 11.44 12.48 18.85
CA LYS A 138 10.61 11.27 18.92
C LYS A 138 10.21 10.71 17.55
N TYR A 139 10.34 11.51 16.49
CA TYR A 139 9.95 11.17 15.13
C TYR A 139 11.17 10.81 14.25
N ASP A 140 12.34 10.66 14.87
CA ASP A 140 13.55 10.05 14.31
C ASP A 140 13.57 8.58 14.74
N HIS A 141 12.92 7.70 13.96
CA HIS A 141 12.74 6.30 14.37
C HIS A 141 14.00 5.45 14.16
N ASP A 142 14.96 5.90 13.33
CA ASP A 142 16.23 5.22 13.11
C ASP A 142 17.40 5.78 13.95
N PHE A 143 17.14 6.85 14.72
CA PHE A 143 18.06 7.52 15.63
C PHE A 143 19.31 8.08 14.93
N ASP A 144 19.19 8.51 13.68
CA ASP A 144 20.31 9.06 12.91
C ASP A 144 20.48 10.59 13.04
N GLY A 145 19.63 11.23 13.84
CA GLY A 145 19.59 12.68 14.04
C GLY A 145 18.67 13.40 13.06
N THR A 146 17.89 12.67 12.27
CA THR A 146 16.99 13.21 11.25
C THR A 146 15.58 12.70 11.49
N ILE A 147 14.60 13.60 11.56
CA ILE A 147 13.19 13.22 11.56
C ILE A 147 12.88 12.51 10.24
N ASP A 148 12.28 11.32 10.31
CA ASP A 148 12.06 10.49 9.14
C ASP A 148 11.13 11.18 8.13
N CYS A 149 9.97 11.61 8.60
CA CYS A 149 9.01 12.37 7.81
C CYS A 149 8.22 13.38 8.66
N VAL A 150 8.03 14.59 8.12
CA VAL A 150 7.12 15.60 8.69
C VAL A 150 5.91 15.78 7.78
N HIS A 151 4.70 15.66 8.34
CA HIS A 151 3.47 15.91 7.60
C HIS A 151 2.89 17.28 7.98
N VAL A 152 2.73 18.18 7.01
CA VAL A 152 2.09 19.49 7.23
C VAL A 152 0.74 19.55 6.54
N ILE A 153 -0.30 19.95 7.29
CA ILE A 153 -1.61 20.27 6.71
C ILE A 153 -1.82 21.77 6.82
N TYR A 154 -1.89 22.45 5.68
CA TYR A 154 -1.96 23.92 5.62
C TYR A 154 -3.37 24.43 5.32
N ALA A 155 -3.68 25.60 5.86
CA ALA A 155 -4.94 26.30 5.67
C ALA A 155 -5.14 26.76 4.22
N GLY A 156 -6.36 26.59 3.70
CA GLY A 156 -6.75 27.04 2.35
C GLY A 156 -6.75 25.93 1.32
N GLU A 157 -6.83 26.31 0.05
CA GLU A 157 -6.77 25.41 -1.10
C GLU A 157 -5.31 25.17 -1.52
N GLY A 158 -5.04 24.04 -2.17
CA GLY A 158 -3.74 23.77 -2.78
C GLY A 158 -3.75 24.11 -4.26
N GLU A 159 -2.57 24.29 -4.86
CA GLU A 159 -2.39 24.65 -6.29
C GLU A 159 -3.21 23.73 -7.22
N SER A 160 -3.26 22.45 -6.88
CA SER A 160 -3.99 21.42 -7.65
C SER A 160 -5.52 21.54 -7.60
N ALA A 161 -6.08 22.33 -6.66
CA ALA A 161 -7.50 22.53 -6.44
C ALA A 161 -7.98 23.94 -6.86
N ASP A 162 -7.15 24.97 -6.65
CA ASP A 162 -7.49 26.36 -6.97
C ASP A 162 -7.00 26.82 -8.37
N GLY A 163 -6.05 26.09 -8.98
CA GLY A 163 -5.42 26.46 -10.24
C GLY A 163 -4.60 27.75 -10.17
N SER A 164 -4.28 28.24 -8.96
CA SER A 164 -3.48 29.43 -8.72
C SER A 164 -2.02 29.02 -8.53
N PRO A 165 -1.08 29.52 -9.35
CA PRO A 165 0.36 29.21 -9.23
C PRO A 165 1.02 29.75 -7.95
N ASP A 166 0.23 30.35 -7.05
CA ASP A 166 0.64 30.95 -5.78
C ASP A 166 0.18 30.13 -4.56
N ALA A 167 -0.53 29.01 -4.73
CA ALA A 167 -0.84 28.10 -3.62
C ALA A 167 0.22 27.01 -3.50
N VAL A 168 0.45 26.51 -2.28
CA VAL A 168 1.36 25.37 -2.08
C VAL A 168 0.78 24.15 -2.78
N ARG A 169 1.62 23.41 -3.51
CA ARG A 169 1.23 22.15 -4.15
C ARG A 169 1.33 21.01 -3.15
N PRO A 170 0.27 20.19 -2.99
CA PRO A 170 0.41 18.95 -2.24
C PRO A 170 1.53 18.07 -2.83
N MET A 171 2.46 17.64 -1.99
CA MET A 171 3.62 16.87 -2.44
C MET A 171 4.21 16.02 -1.32
N HIS A 172 5.03 15.05 -1.73
CA HIS A 172 6.10 14.47 -0.93
C HIS A 172 7.44 14.92 -1.53
N ALA A 173 8.41 15.24 -0.68
CA ALA A 173 9.76 15.57 -1.10
C ALA A 173 10.79 15.23 0.00
N THR A 174 12.06 15.22 -0.41
CA THR A 174 13.20 15.10 0.51
C THR A 174 13.81 16.46 0.79
N THR A 175 14.31 16.65 1.99
CA THR A 175 15.11 17.84 2.35
C THR A 175 16.25 17.42 3.27
N SER A 176 17.16 18.35 3.55
CA SER A 176 18.17 18.21 4.61
C SER A 176 18.20 19.47 5.48
N ALA A 177 17.09 20.21 5.46
CA ALA A 177 16.98 21.47 6.17
C ALA A 177 17.03 21.23 7.69
N ALA A 178 17.82 22.07 8.37
CA ALA A 178 17.95 22.04 9.81
C ALA A 178 16.86 22.89 10.47
N ILE A 179 16.15 22.31 11.45
CA ILE A 179 15.13 23.01 12.23
C ILE A 179 15.82 23.87 13.30
N ALA A 180 16.48 23.22 14.27
CA ALA A 180 17.32 23.75 15.35
C ALA A 180 17.91 22.56 16.16
N ASP A 181 18.85 22.79 17.08
CA ASP A 181 19.41 21.79 18.02
C ASP A 181 20.05 20.53 17.41
N GLY A 182 20.47 20.61 16.14
CA GLY A 182 21.14 19.50 15.44
C GLY A 182 20.19 18.45 14.86
N ILE A 183 18.88 18.70 14.85
CA ILE A 183 17.88 17.85 14.20
C ILE A 183 17.58 18.38 12.79
N SER A 184 17.69 17.51 11.79
CA SER A 184 17.28 17.75 10.40
C SER A 184 15.96 17.06 10.05
N ILE A 185 15.36 17.47 8.93
CA ILE A 185 14.21 16.78 8.32
C ILE A 185 14.74 15.94 7.16
N GLY A 186 14.33 14.67 7.05
CA GLY A 186 14.70 13.78 5.96
C GLY A 186 13.69 13.89 4.81
N GLU A 187 12.43 13.57 5.12
CA GLU A 187 11.30 13.68 4.18
C GLU A 187 10.21 14.60 4.75
N TYR A 188 9.39 15.12 3.86
CA TYR A 188 8.17 15.80 4.26
C TYR A 188 7.04 15.56 3.27
N THR A 189 5.82 15.70 3.77
CA THR A 189 4.63 15.80 2.92
C THR A 189 3.84 17.04 3.30
N CYS A 190 3.18 17.67 2.33
CA CYS A 190 2.20 18.71 2.60
C CYS A 190 0.89 18.48 1.86
N CYS A 191 -0.23 18.83 2.50
CA CYS A 191 -1.57 18.74 1.94
C CYS A 191 -2.41 19.95 2.35
N ASN A 192 -3.32 20.38 1.47
CA ASN A 192 -4.29 21.43 1.77
C ASN A 192 -5.41 20.92 2.68
N ALA A 193 -5.91 21.78 3.57
CA ALA A 193 -7.03 21.47 4.46
C ALA A 193 -8.40 21.57 3.77
N SER A 194 -8.53 22.43 2.76
CA SER A 194 -9.82 22.70 2.11
C SER A 194 -9.79 22.65 0.59
N CYS A 195 -10.93 22.34 -0.01
CA CYS A 195 -11.24 22.41 -1.43
C CYS A 195 -12.67 22.95 -1.57
N GLU A 196 -12.82 24.22 -1.96
CA GLU A 196 -14.11 24.90 -2.00
C GLU A 196 -15.02 24.34 -3.10
N ALA A 197 -14.45 23.74 -4.14
CA ALA A 197 -15.22 23.04 -5.17
C ALA A 197 -16.09 21.91 -4.57
N PHE A 198 -15.59 21.20 -3.55
CA PHE A 198 -16.33 20.12 -2.89
C PHE A 198 -17.53 20.63 -2.10
N LYS A 199 -17.49 21.85 -1.59
CA LYS A 199 -18.60 22.43 -0.83
C LYS A 199 -19.88 22.51 -1.65
N ARG A 200 -19.77 22.76 -2.95
CA ARG A 200 -20.92 22.79 -3.87
C ARG A 200 -21.51 21.41 -4.11
N GLU A 201 -20.65 20.40 -4.20
CA GLU A 201 -21.05 19.04 -4.56
C GLU A 201 -21.55 18.23 -3.36
N ILE A 202 -20.88 18.37 -2.20
CA ILE A 202 -21.10 17.50 -1.03
C ILE A 202 -21.27 18.27 0.29
N GLY A 203 -21.38 19.60 0.25
CA GLY A 203 -21.73 20.42 1.42
C GLY A 203 -20.60 20.66 2.44
N SER A 204 -19.39 20.14 2.20
CA SER A 204 -18.19 20.41 3.01
C SER A 204 -17.02 20.79 2.12
N SER A 205 -16.24 21.79 2.54
CA SER A 205 -14.97 22.15 1.90
C SER A 205 -13.80 21.32 2.41
N PHE A 206 -13.99 20.33 3.29
CA PHE A 206 -12.89 19.50 3.79
C PHE A 206 -12.23 18.76 2.62
N ALA A 207 -10.91 18.87 2.49
CA ALA A 207 -10.16 18.35 1.34
C ALA A 207 -10.19 16.82 1.21
N GLY A 208 -10.61 16.10 2.25
CA GLY A 208 -10.60 14.65 2.32
C GLY A 208 -9.23 14.09 2.73
N ILE A 209 -9.17 12.78 2.98
CA ILE A 209 -7.96 12.09 3.44
C ILE A 209 -7.08 11.56 2.31
N GLY A 210 -7.60 11.46 1.08
CA GLY A 210 -6.96 10.68 0.01
C GLY A 210 -5.58 11.15 -0.38
N GLN A 211 -5.36 12.47 -0.49
CA GLN A 211 -4.01 12.99 -0.77
C GLN A 211 -3.03 12.69 0.36
N PHE A 212 -3.49 12.76 1.62
CA PHE A 212 -2.67 12.39 2.78
C PHE A 212 -2.34 10.89 2.76
N VAL A 213 -3.31 10.03 2.47
CA VAL A 213 -3.11 8.58 2.35
C VAL A 213 -2.08 8.26 1.27
N GLN A 214 -2.18 8.86 0.08
CA GLN A 214 -1.22 8.64 -1.00
C GLN A 214 0.19 9.13 -0.63
N ASN A 215 0.30 10.33 -0.05
CA ASN A 215 1.59 10.89 0.34
C ASN A 215 2.25 10.07 1.47
N PHE A 216 1.46 9.60 2.44
CA PHE A 216 1.96 8.74 3.49
C PHE A 216 2.36 7.36 2.95
N ALA A 217 1.59 6.80 2.03
CA ALA A 217 1.93 5.57 1.33
C ALA A 217 3.28 5.68 0.59
N HIS A 218 3.55 6.84 -0.03
CA HIS A 218 4.86 7.14 -0.61
C HIS A 218 5.96 7.25 0.46
N ALA A 219 5.68 7.96 1.55
CA ALA A 219 6.58 8.15 2.68
C ALA A 219 6.93 6.83 3.40
N ILE A 220 6.13 5.76 3.25
CA ILE A 220 6.44 4.42 3.78
C ILE A 220 6.99 3.45 2.72
N GLY A 221 7.38 3.95 1.55
CA GLY A 221 8.20 3.21 0.57
C GLY A 221 7.50 2.74 -0.70
N LEU A 222 6.21 3.06 -0.92
CA LEU A 222 5.57 2.77 -2.21
C LEU A 222 5.95 3.81 -3.27
N PRO A 223 6.25 3.44 -4.54
CA PRO A 223 6.50 4.42 -5.59
C PRO A 223 5.19 5.00 -6.14
N TYR A 224 5.23 6.22 -6.68
CA TYR A 224 4.14 6.72 -7.53
C TYR A 224 4.06 5.93 -8.84
N LEU A 225 2.84 5.62 -9.26
CA LEU A 225 2.54 4.81 -10.45
C LEU A 225 1.97 5.64 -11.60
N TYR A 226 1.65 6.92 -11.40
CA TYR A 226 1.28 7.82 -12.49
C TYR A 226 2.49 8.17 -13.38
N SER A 227 2.22 8.54 -14.63
CA SER A 227 3.26 9.00 -15.56
C SER A 227 3.38 10.51 -15.55
N THR A 228 4.57 11.05 -15.27
CA THR A 228 4.87 12.47 -15.45
C THR A 228 5.26 12.84 -16.89
N SER A 229 5.42 11.85 -17.78
CA SER A 229 5.74 12.08 -19.19
C SER A 229 4.51 12.51 -19.98
N ARG A 230 4.62 13.66 -20.67
CA ARG A 230 3.61 14.16 -21.62
C ARG A 230 3.54 13.36 -22.92
N TYR A 231 4.47 12.43 -23.15
CA TYR A 231 4.57 11.63 -24.36
C TYR A 231 4.17 10.17 -24.13
N ASN A 232 3.77 9.82 -22.91
CA ASN A 232 3.30 8.47 -22.60
C ASN A 232 1.87 8.31 -23.12
N THR A 233 1.67 7.36 -24.01
CA THR A 233 0.38 7.09 -24.65
C THR A 233 -0.32 5.86 -24.09
N ARG A 234 0.26 5.17 -23.11
CA ARG A 234 -0.32 3.97 -22.47
C ARG A 234 -0.98 4.33 -21.15
N HIS A 235 -2.04 3.61 -20.81
CA HIS A 235 -2.72 3.77 -19.53
C HIS A 235 -1.84 3.29 -18.37
N THR A 236 -1.62 4.18 -17.41
CA THR A 236 -1.13 3.82 -16.07
C THR A 236 -2.30 3.24 -15.25
N PRO A 237 -2.05 2.66 -14.06
CA PRO A 237 -3.10 2.10 -13.20
C PRO A 237 -4.31 3.03 -12.98
N GLY A 238 -4.10 4.34 -13.00
CA GLY A 238 -5.15 5.33 -13.02
C GLY A 238 -5.95 5.37 -11.72
N ILE A 239 -7.26 5.56 -11.84
CA ILE A 239 -8.18 5.60 -10.70
C ILE A 239 -8.32 4.26 -9.97
N TYR A 240 -7.82 3.17 -10.55
CA TYR A 240 -7.89 1.84 -9.97
C TYR A 240 -6.80 1.57 -8.92
N ASP A 241 -5.92 2.55 -8.66
CA ASP A 241 -4.76 2.41 -7.78
C ASP A 241 -4.50 3.67 -6.95
N LEU A 242 -4.15 3.51 -5.67
CA LEU A 242 -3.87 4.62 -4.75
C LEU A 242 -2.71 5.47 -5.27
N MET A 243 -1.62 4.85 -5.71
CA MET A 243 -0.37 5.49 -6.04
C MET A 243 -0.37 6.14 -7.44
N ASP A 244 -1.52 6.11 -8.12
CA ASP A 244 -1.81 6.90 -9.30
C ASP A 244 -2.92 7.94 -9.01
N SER A 245 -4.16 7.74 -9.46
CA SER A 245 -5.24 8.73 -9.35
C SER A 245 -6.41 8.24 -8.51
N GLY A 246 -6.34 7.02 -7.98
CA GLY A 246 -7.36 6.42 -7.11
C GLY A 246 -7.49 7.10 -5.75
N PHE A 247 -6.54 7.96 -5.36
CA PHE A 247 -6.68 8.79 -4.16
C PHE A 247 -7.81 9.83 -4.26
N ARG A 248 -8.26 10.17 -5.48
CA ARG A 248 -9.24 11.23 -5.74
C ARG A 248 -10.70 10.77 -5.60
N LEU A 249 -10.92 9.46 -5.48
CA LEU A 249 -12.24 8.86 -5.45
C LEU A 249 -13.10 9.43 -4.30
N ASN A 250 -14.39 9.61 -4.59
CA ASN A 250 -15.38 10.19 -3.68
C ASN A 250 -14.91 11.55 -3.10
N PHE A 251 -14.42 12.46 -3.95
CA PHE A 251 -13.84 13.74 -3.51
C PHE A 251 -12.75 13.56 -2.44
N ASN A 252 -11.80 12.67 -2.70
CA ASN A 252 -10.69 12.33 -1.82
C ASN A 252 -11.08 11.67 -0.47
N ARG A 253 -12.25 11.03 -0.37
CA ARG A 253 -12.76 10.44 0.90
C ARG A 253 -12.71 8.92 0.94
N THR A 254 -12.55 8.30 -0.22
CA THR A 254 -12.53 6.84 -0.37
C THR A 254 -11.40 6.44 -1.32
N PRO A 255 -10.12 6.54 -0.90
CA PRO A 255 -9.01 6.17 -1.76
C PRO A 255 -9.11 4.69 -2.15
N ALA A 256 -8.73 4.38 -3.40
CA ALA A 256 -8.63 2.99 -3.86
C ALA A 256 -7.79 2.15 -2.89
N SER A 257 -8.15 0.88 -2.68
CA SER A 257 -7.36 -0.02 -1.83
C SER A 257 -6.00 -0.33 -2.47
N LEU A 258 -4.96 -0.51 -1.64
CA LEU A 258 -3.65 -0.96 -2.13
C LEU A 258 -3.78 -2.28 -2.91
N SER A 259 -3.10 -2.34 -4.05
CA SER A 259 -2.95 -3.54 -4.88
C SER A 259 -2.12 -4.61 -4.17
N ALA A 260 -2.24 -5.85 -4.64
CA ALA A 260 -1.45 -6.98 -4.16
C ALA A 260 0.05 -6.72 -4.30
N TYR A 261 0.47 -5.98 -5.32
CA TYR A 261 1.88 -5.61 -5.51
C TYR A 261 2.37 -4.69 -4.41
N GLU A 262 1.62 -3.63 -4.11
CA GLU A 262 1.97 -2.65 -3.08
C GLU A 262 1.94 -3.28 -1.69
N ARG A 263 0.94 -4.12 -1.39
CA ARG A 263 0.89 -4.89 -0.15
C ARG A 263 2.06 -5.87 -0.04
N MET A 264 2.50 -6.46 -1.16
CA MET A 264 3.70 -7.31 -1.19
C MET A 264 4.97 -6.50 -0.94
N LEU A 265 5.10 -5.32 -1.54
CA LEU A 265 6.25 -4.41 -1.35
C LEU A 265 6.39 -3.96 0.11
N LEU A 266 5.27 -3.72 0.80
CA LEU A 266 5.25 -3.38 2.23
C LEU A 266 5.34 -4.59 3.16
N GLY A 267 5.41 -5.81 2.62
CA GLY A 267 5.45 -7.06 3.41
C GLY A 267 4.13 -7.40 4.10
N TRP A 268 3.01 -6.79 3.70
CA TRP A 268 1.67 -7.01 4.26
C TRP A 268 0.91 -8.16 3.60
N LEU A 269 1.36 -8.58 2.42
CA LEU A 269 0.78 -9.69 1.69
C LEU A 269 1.89 -10.57 1.12
N ARG A 270 1.73 -11.89 1.26
CA ARG A 270 2.58 -12.86 0.57
C ARG A 270 1.73 -13.63 -0.44
N PRO A 271 1.81 -13.31 -1.74
CA PRO A 271 1.05 -14.00 -2.77
C PRO A 271 1.42 -15.50 -2.87
N GLN A 272 0.46 -16.33 -3.25
CA GLN A 272 0.71 -17.73 -3.58
C GLN A 272 1.20 -17.84 -5.03
N GLN A 273 2.41 -18.36 -5.24
CA GLN A 273 2.84 -18.66 -6.61
C GLN A 273 2.07 -19.85 -7.19
N ILE A 274 1.54 -19.67 -8.39
CA ILE A 274 1.00 -20.73 -9.23
C ILE A 274 1.84 -20.88 -10.49
N ASN A 275 1.81 -22.08 -11.07
CA ASN A 275 2.48 -22.41 -12.32
C ASN A 275 1.43 -22.88 -13.34
N PRO A 276 0.87 -21.96 -14.15
CA PRO A 276 -0.17 -22.32 -15.10
C PRO A 276 0.33 -23.35 -16.12
N PRO A 277 -0.35 -24.48 -16.30
CA PRO A 277 0.05 -25.49 -17.28
C PRO A 277 -0.43 -25.10 -18.69
N LYS A 278 0.07 -25.81 -19.70
CA LYS A 278 -0.30 -25.57 -21.10
C LYS A 278 -1.76 -25.85 -21.40
N GLU A 279 -2.31 -26.91 -20.81
CA GLU A 279 -3.70 -27.30 -20.98
C GLU A 279 -4.68 -26.40 -20.19
N GLY A 280 -4.14 -25.71 -19.17
CA GLY A 280 -4.83 -24.85 -18.23
C GLY A 280 -5.28 -25.56 -16.94
N CYS A 281 -5.41 -24.79 -15.87
CA CYS A 281 -5.90 -25.24 -14.58
C CYS A 281 -6.99 -24.29 -14.07
N THR A 282 -7.94 -24.84 -13.30
CA THR A 282 -8.95 -24.02 -12.59
C THR A 282 -8.30 -23.40 -11.36
N ALA A 283 -8.65 -22.15 -11.08
CA ALA A 283 -8.31 -21.43 -9.87
C ALA A 283 -9.52 -20.65 -9.33
N SER A 284 -9.52 -20.45 -8.02
CA SER A 284 -10.51 -19.67 -7.28
C SER A 284 -9.78 -18.65 -6.43
N LEU A 285 -10.25 -17.42 -6.42
CA LEU A 285 -9.61 -16.31 -5.73
C LEU A 285 -10.65 -15.54 -4.91
N PRO A 286 -10.64 -15.66 -3.57
CA PRO A 286 -11.46 -14.81 -2.70
C PRO A 286 -11.00 -13.35 -2.79
N SER A 287 -11.75 -12.43 -2.18
CA SER A 287 -11.38 -11.02 -2.22
C SER A 287 -9.99 -10.78 -1.61
N ILE A 288 -9.25 -9.79 -2.13
CA ILE A 288 -8.00 -9.35 -1.51
C ILE A 288 -8.20 -8.85 -0.06
N ASP A 289 -9.42 -8.45 0.29
CA ASP A 289 -9.78 -8.10 1.67
C ASP A 289 -9.60 -9.28 2.64
N GLU A 290 -9.58 -10.53 2.12
CA GLU A 290 -9.28 -11.76 2.88
C GLU A 290 -7.78 -12.11 2.88
N GLY A 291 -6.91 -11.28 2.30
CA GLY A 291 -5.45 -11.46 2.33
C GLY A 291 -4.92 -12.52 1.36
N THR A 292 -5.63 -12.73 0.24
CA THR A 292 -5.22 -13.69 -0.78
C THR A 292 -4.93 -13.00 -2.12
N ALA A 293 -3.81 -13.36 -2.74
CA ALA A 293 -3.46 -13.02 -4.12
C ALA A 293 -2.64 -14.16 -4.73
N LEU A 294 -2.65 -14.28 -6.06
CA LEU A 294 -1.83 -15.26 -6.78
C LEU A 294 -0.71 -14.56 -7.53
N LEU A 295 0.46 -15.20 -7.62
CA LEU A 295 1.60 -14.76 -8.41
C LEU A 295 1.92 -15.80 -9.47
N PHE A 296 2.29 -15.39 -10.67
CA PHE A 296 2.77 -16.32 -11.69
C PHE A 296 3.83 -15.67 -12.59
N THR A 297 4.66 -16.51 -13.20
CA THR A 297 5.79 -16.11 -14.04
C THR A 297 5.77 -16.91 -15.34
N SER A 298 6.36 -16.36 -16.41
CA SER A 298 6.42 -17.08 -17.69
C SER A 298 7.34 -18.29 -17.59
N GLY A 299 6.90 -19.43 -18.13
CA GLY A 299 7.70 -20.67 -18.12
C GLY A 299 7.82 -21.32 -16.74
N SER A 300 6.96 -20.95 -15.78
CA SER A 300 6.92 -21.55 -14.43
C SER A 300 8.21 -21.37 -13.62
N VAL A 301 8.89 -20.23 -13.77
CA VAL A 301 10.11 -19.91 -13.01
C VAL A 301 9.73 -19.55 -11.57
N ALA A 302 10.39 -20.16 -10.58
CA ALA A 302 10.21 -19.80 -9.18
C ALA A 302 10.53 -18.32 -8.92
N HIS A 303 9.59 -17.60 -8.29
CA HIS A 303 9.78 -16.23 -7.84
C HIS A 303 10.38 -16.21 -6.42
N ASN A 304 11.31 -15.31 -6.15
CA ASN A 304 11.98 -15.19 -4.84
C ASN A 304 11.10 -14.62 -3.72
N MET A 305 9.90 -14.12 -4.05
CA MET A 305 8.94 -13.48 -3.14
C MET A 305 9.48 -12.21 -2.49
N ASP A 306 10.44 -11.55 -3.14
CA ASP A 306 10.96 -10.25 -2.75
C ASP A 306 10.45 -9.23 -3.77
N ALA A 307 9.65 -8.25 -3.34
CA ALA A 307 9.13 -7.21 -4.25
C ALA A 307 10.10 -6.04 -4.43
N SER A 308 11.11 -5.92 -3.56
CA SER A 308 12.11 -4.86 -3.57
C SER A 308 13.29 -5.21 -4.48
N ASP A 309 13.64 -6.50 -4.60
CA ASP A 309 14.57 -7.04 -5.61
C ASP A 309 14.03 -8.36 -6.21
N PRO A 310 13.01 -8.30 -7.08
CA PRO A 310 12.32 -9.47 -7.58
C PRO A 310 13.16 -10.25 -8.60
N TYR A 311 13.15 -11.57 -8.43
CA TYR A 311 13.60 -12.53 -9.45
C TYR A 311 12.52 -13.59 -9.69
N PRO A 312 12.06 -13.80 -10.93
CA PRO A 312 12.38 -13.01 -12.12
C PRO A 312 11.82 -11.58 -12.06
N LYS A 313 12.46 -10.63 -12.75
CA LYS A 313 12.04 -9.20 -12.79
C LYS A 313 10.71 -8.96 -13.51
N ILE A 314 10.21 -9.95 -14.25
CA ILE A 314 8.91 -9.90 -14.92
C ILE A 314 8.02 -10.98 -14.32
N PHE A 315 6.92 -10.55 -13.72
CA PHE A 315 5.95 -11.43 -13.07
C PHE A 315 4.56 -10.78 -13.09
N TYR A 316 3.55 -11.56 -12.72
CA TYR A 316 2.16 -11.15 -12.73
C TYR A 316 1.52 -11.46 -11.39
N LEU A 317 0.59 -10.62 -10.99
CA LEU A 317 -0.24 -10.79 -9.80
C LEU A 317 -1.72 -10.82 -10.20
N LEU A 318 -2.48 -11.70 -9.54
CA LEU A 318 -3.94 -11.73 -9.59
C LEU A 318 -4.48 -11.36 -8.23
N GLU A 319 -5.41 -10.43 -8.22
CA GLU A 319 -6.20 -10.05 -7.05
C GLU A 319 -7.67 -9.94 -7.42
N ASN A 320 -8.55 -10.09 -6.43
CA ASN A 320 -9.99 -9.94 -6.60
C ASN A 320 -10.49 -8.73 -5.79
N LYS A 321 -10.83 -7.65 -6.50
CA LYS A 321 -11.39 -6.43 -5.91
C LYS A 321 -12.86 -6.64 -5.60
N SER A 322 -13.27 -6.30 -4.38
CA SER A 322 -14.63 -6.58 -3.90
C SER A 322 -15.66 -5.60 -4.46
N GLY A 323 -15.24 -4.43 -4.95
CA GLY A 323 -16.12 -3.30 -5.27
C GLY A 323 -16.79 -2.70 -4.03
N GLN A 324 -16.29 -3.03 -2.84
CA GLN A 324 -16.84 -2.63 -1.54
C GLN A 324 -15.77 -1.94 -0.69
N GLY A 325 -16.20 -1.33 0.43
CA GLY A 325 -15.28 -0.65 1.35
C GLY A 325 -14.50 0.46 0.65
N TRP A 326 -13.17 0.34 0.65
CA TRP A 326 -12.27 1.29 -0.03
C TRP A 326 -12.38 1.25 -1.56
N ASP A 327 -12.89 0.15 -2.13
CA ASP A 327 -13.11 0.02 -3.58
C ASP A 327 -14.54 0.38 -4.01
N LYS A 328 -15.36 0.93 -3.10
CA LYS A 328 -16.78 1.25 -3.37
C LYS A 328 -17.00 2.17 -4.57
N PHE A 329 -16.02 3.00 -4.93
CA PHE A 329 -16.11 3.97 -6.03
C PHE A 329 -15.10 3.68 -7.15
N LEU A 330 -14.53 2.48 -7.18
CA LEU A 330 -13.47 2.08 -8.11
C LEU A 330 -14.02 1.77 -9.53
N ASN A 331 -14.44 2.78 -10.31
CA ASN A 331 -15.00 2.57 -11.67
C ASN A 331 -14.50 3.58 -12.70
N ASP A 332 -14.50 3.20 -13.98
CA ASP A 332 -13.99 3.95 -15.16
C ASP A 332 -14.45 5.42 -15.29
N SER A 333 -15.55 5.78 -14.65
CA SER A 333 -16.21 7.08 -14.73
C SER A 333 -15.98 7.92 -13.46
N ALA A 334 -15.34 7.36 -12.43
CA ALA A 334 -15.19 7.97 -11.13
C ALA A 334 -14.00 8.93 -11.08
N ALA A 335 -14.20 10.14 -11.60
CA ALA A 335 -13.58 11.35 -11.06
C ALA A 335 -14.41 12.58 -11.48
N PRO A 336 -14.96 13.38 -10.55
CA PRO A 336 -15.11 13.22 -9.10
C PRO A 336 -16.50 12.68 -8.69
N PHE A 337 -17.13 11.83 -9.51
CA PHE A 337 -18.53 11.42 -9.32
C PHE A 337 -18.69 10.20 -8.41
N TYR A 338 -19.57 10.34 -7.42
CA TYR A 338 -19.87 9.40 -6.32
C TYR A 338 -21.16 8.58 -6.59
N ASP A 339 -21.68 8.64 -7.81
CA ASP A 339 -23.03 8.18 -8.14
C ASP A 339 -23.09 6.76 -8.70
N ARG A 340 -21.96 6.05 -8.76
CA ARG A 340 -21.88 4.68 -9.24
C ARG A 340 -21.00 3.82 -8.35
N ASP A 341 -21.43 2.56 -8.20
CA ASP A 341 -20.68 1.54 -7.51
C ASP A 341 -19.39 1.21 -8.29
N GLY A 342 -18.35 0.83 -7.55
CA GLY A 342 -17.07 0.39 -8.07
C GLY A 342 -17.21 -0.91 -8.85
N ASP A 343 -16.28 -1.12 -9.77
CA ASP A 343 -16.16 -2.38 -10.48
C ASP A 343 -15.61 -3.48 -9.53
N GLU A 344 -15.95 -4.73 -9.82
CA GLU A 344 -15.63 -5.87 -8.96
C GLU A 344 -15.17 -7.09 -9.78
N GLY A 345 -14.20 -7.81 -9.24
CA GLY A 345 -13.63 -8.99 -9.87
C GLY A 345 -12.10 -8.99 -9.93
N LEU A 346 -11.58 -9.78 -10.87
CA LEU A 346 -10.17 -10.05 -11.08
C LEU A 346 -9.45 -8.85 -11.68
N LEU A 347 -8.42 -8.36 -10.99
CA LEU A 347 -7.44 -7.42 -11.52
C LEU A 347 -6.12 -8.17 -11.77
N ILE A 348 -5.52 -7.93 -12.93
CA ILE A 348 -4.27 -8.58 -13.35
C ILE A 348 -3.19 -7.51 -13.43
N THR A 349 -2.20 -7.58 -12.56
CA THR A 349 -1.07 -6.63 -12.56
C THR A 349 0.15 -7.28 -13.18
N LYS A 350 0.75 -6.65 -14.19
CA LYS A 350 2.06 -7.00 -14.74
C LYS A 350 3.12 -6.10 -14.14
N ILE A 351 4.16 -6.72 -13.61
CA ILE A 351 5.34 -6.04 -13.08
C ILE A 351 6.50 -6.26 -14.04
N ILE A 352 7.19 -5.18 -14.39
CA ILE A 352 8.48 -5.17 -15.11
C ILE A 352 9.43 -4.34 -14.25
N TYR A 353 10.08 -5.00 -13.30
CA TYR A 353 10.93 -4.34 -12.32
C TYR A 353 12.20 -3.78 -12.96
N ASP A 354 12.47 -2.51 -12.68
CA ASP A 354 13.68 -1.79 -13.06
C ASP A 354 14.11 -0.95 -11.85
N GLU A 355 15.21 -1.34 -11.22
CA GLU A 355 15.75 -0.72 -10.00
C GLU A 355 15.85 0.80 -10.14
N GLN A 356 16.40 1.29 -11.25
CA GLN A 356 16.56 2.72 -11.47
C GLN A 356 15.21 3.43 -11.52
N LYS A 357 14.20 2.86 -12.18
CA LYS A 357 12.86 3.47 -12.23
C LYS A 357 12.21 3.54 -10.85
N TRP A 358 12.40 2.55 -9.99
CA TRP A 358 11.87 2.58 -8.63
C TRP A 358 12.62 3.58 -7.75
N GLU A 359 13.95 3.57 -7.75
CA GLU A 359 14.80 4.49 -6.98
C GLU A 359 14.66 5.97 -7.38
N THR A 360 14.13 6.23 -8.58
CA THR A 360 13.91 7.59 -9.08
C THR A 360 12.45 7.96 -9.20
N ASN A 361 11.55 7.11 -8.71
CA ASN A 361 10.11 7.34 -8.74
C ASN A 361 9.56 7.60 -10.17
N MET A 362 10.10 6.86 -11.13
CA MET A 362 9.83 6.91 -12.57
C MET A 362 9.26 5.59 -13.09
N VAL A 363 8.60 4.81 -12.23
CA VAL A 363 8.08 3.45 -12.51
C VAL A 363 7.35 3.37 -13.85
N ASN A 364 6.44 4.32 -14.09
CA ASN A 364 5.64 4.38 -15.31
C ASN A 364 5.97 5.57 -16.23
N TYR A 365 7.11 6.22 -16.03
CA TYR A 365 7.51 7.40 -16.82
C TYR A 365 7.67 7.11 -18.32
N SER A 366 8.22 5.94 -18.65
CA SER A 366 8.53 5.52 -20.01
C SER A 366 8.07 4.09 -20.28
N SER A 367 7.78 3.79 -21.54
CA SER A 367 7.48 2.41 -21.97
C SER A 367 8.76 1.57 -22.09
N PRO A 368 8.73 0.27 -21.71
CA PRO A 368 7.60 -0.40 -21.06
C PRO A 368 7.39 0.12 -19.63
N HIS A 369 6.12 0.24 -19.22
CA HIS A 369 5.73 0.59 -17.85
C HIS A 369 6.26 -0.45 -16.86
N GLY A 370 6.63 0.00 -15.66
CA GLY A 370 7.05 -0.88 -14.58
C GLY A 370 5.88 -1.60 -13.93
N VAL A 371 4.74 -0.92 -13.77
CA VAL A 371 3.51 -1.49 -13.21
C VAL A 371 2.35 -1.14 -14.15
N ALA A 372 1.67 -2.15 -14.69
CA ALA A 372 0.53 -1.95 -15.57
C ALA A 372 -0.55 -3.01 -15.32
N TYR A 373 -1.82 -2.61 -15.44
CA TYR A 373 -2.91 -3.57 -15.46
C TYR A 373 -3.10 -4.16 -16.86
N ILE A 374 -3.34 -5.46 -16.92
CA ILE A 374 -3.62 -6.19 -18.15
C ILE A 374 -5.12 -6.12 -18.42
N CYS A 375 -5.50 -5.49 -19.51
CA CYS A 375 -6.88 -5.30 -19.92
C CYS A 375 -7.01 -5.27 -21.45
N GLU A 376 -8.23 -5.39 -21.94
CA GLU A 376 -8.54 -4.96 -23.32
C GLU A 376 -8.73 -3.43 -23.31
N GLU A 377 -7.95 -2.72 -24.12
CA GLU A 377 -8.14 -1.29 -24.37
C GLU A 377 -9.09 -1.13 -25.55
N GLU A 378 -10.22 -0.46 -25.34
CA GLU A 378 -11.15 -0.05 -26.40
C GLU A 378 -11.13 1.47 -26.55
N ASP A 379 -11.53 1.98 -27.73
CA ASP A 379 -11.77 3.41 -27.94
C ASP A 379 -12.73 4.03 -26.89
N SER A 380 -13.52 3.19 -26.21
CA SER A 380 -14.56 3.57 -25.25
C SER A 380 -14.08 3.73 -23.80
N GLY A 381 -12.86 3.33 -23.44
CA GLY A 381 -12.32 3.53 -22.09
C GLY A 381 -11.35 2.45 -21.60
N TYR A 382 -10.98 2.56 -20.32
CA TYR A 382 -10.01 1.72 -19.62
C TYR A 382 -10.70 0.86 -18.55
N PHE A 383 -10.76 -0.46 -18.77
CA PHE A 383 -11.56 -1.41 -17.96
C PHE A 383 -10.71 -2.60 -17.51
N PRO A 384 -9.91 -2.46 -16.45
CA PRO A 384 -8.94 -3.48 -16.06
C PRO A 384 -9.50 -4.61 -15.19
N ILE A 385 -10.73 -4.48 -14.67
CA ILE A 385 -11.35 -5.48 -13.77
C ILE A 385 -12.20 -6.47 -14.58
N LEU A 386 -12.00 -7.77 -14.35
CA LEU A 386 -12.60 -8.88 -15.08
C LEU A 386 -13.42 -9.82 -14.16
N PRO A 387 -14.65 -10.21 -14.50
CA PRO A 387 -15.35 -9.83 -15.72
C PRO A 387 -15.80 -8.37 -15.66
N GLY A 388 -15.88 -7.80 -14.45
CA GLY A 388 -16.23 -6.43 -14.18
C GLY A 388 -17.52 -5.98 -14.85
N THR A 389 -17.67 -4.67 -15.00
CA THR A 389 -18.81 -4.01 -15.63
C THR A 389 -18.97 -4.40 -17.11
N LYS A 390 -17.86 -4.69 -17.80
CA LYS A 390 -17.85 -5.14 -19.20
C LYS A 390 -18.23 -6.61 -19.39
N ARG A 391 -18.33 -7.37 -18.30
CA ARG A 391 -18.63 -8.81 -18.30
C ARG A 391 -17.66 -9.63 -19.15
N GLN A 392 -16.40 -9.23 -19.21
CA GLN A 392 -15.38 -9.88 -20.01
C GLN A 392 -14.89 -11.17 -19.34
N THR A 393 -15.24 -12.32 -19.90
CA THR A 393 -14.97 -13.63 -19.27
C THR A 393 -13.67 -14.30 -19.71
N LYS A 394 -12.86 -13.61 -20.54
CA LYS A 394 -11.58 -14.12 -21.03
C LYS A 394 -10.62 -12.99 -21.40
N ILE A 395 -9.32 -13.25 -21.29
CA ILE A 395 -8.25 -12.36 -21.75
C ILE A 395 -7.02 -13.18 -22.12
N GLU A 396 -6.27 -12.73 -23.13
CA GLU A 396 -5.00 -13.32 -23.56
C GLU A 396 -3.92 -12.23 -23.55
N PHE A 397 -2.74 -12.56 -23.03
CA PHE A 397 -1.63 -11.63 -22.89
C PHE A 397 -0.31 -12.39 -22.77
N ASP A 398 0.73 -11.89 -23.44
CA ASP A 398 2.03 -12.55 -23.51
C ASP A 398 1.88 -14.05 -23.89
N SER A 399 2.24 -14.98 -23.00
CA SER A 399 2.06 -16.43 -23.20
C SER A 399 0.84 -17.01 -22.48
N PHE A 400 0.09 -16.18 -21.75
CA PHE A 400 -0.99 -16.59 -20.86
C PHE A 400 -2.38 -16.41 -21.47
N SER A 401 -3.31 -17.23 -21.01
CA SER A 401 -4.75 -17.08 -21.25
C SER A 401 -5.50 -17.35 -19.96
N ILE A 402 -6.39 -16.43 -19.59
CA ILE A 402 -7.38 -16.60 -18.53
C ILE A 402 -8.76 -16.65 -19.19
N ARG A 403 -9.55 -17.68 -18.89
CA ARG A 403 -10.87 -17.91 -19.48
C ARG A 403 -11.86 -18.40 -18.43
N ASN A 404 -13.15 -18.40 -18.79
CA ASN A 404 -14.25 -18.81 -17.90
C ASN A 404 -14.26 -18.02 -16.59
N ILE A 405 -13.92 -16.72 -16.64
CA ILE A 405 -13.91 -15.86 -15.47
C ILE A 405 -15.36 -15.66 -15.01
N HIS A 406 -15.66 -16.06 -13.78
CA HIS A 406 -16.98 -15.97 -13.17
C HIS A 406 -16.86 -15.59 -11.70
N ARG A 407 -17.57 -14.55 -11.28
CA ARG A 407 -17.67 -14.14 -9.88
C ARG A 407 -18.90 -14.76 -9.24
N ASP A 408 -18.70 -15.48 -8.15
CA ASP A 408 -19.78 -16.06 -7.35
C ASP A 408 -20.54 -14.93 -6.62
N SER A 409 -21.87 -14.89 -6.76
CA SER A 409 -22.69 -13.80 -6.25
C SER A 409 -22.82 -13.80 -4.73
N ASP A 410 -22.64 -14.95 -4.08
CA ASP A 410 -22.88 -15.12 -2.65
C ASP A 410 -21.60 -14.88 -1.85
N THR A 411 -20.47 -15.32 -2.39
CA THR A 411 -19.16 -15.25 -1.74
C THR A 411 -18.26 -14.13 -2.30
N GLY A 412 -18.57 -13.60 -3.48
CA GLY A 412 -17.69 -12.65 -4.18
C GLY A 412 -16.39 -13.28 -4.74
N THR A 413 -16.21 -14.60 -4.60
CA THR A 413 -15.02 -15.32 -5.09
C THR A 413 -15.01 -15.37 -6.62
N VAL A 414 -13.86 -15.09 -7.24
CA VAL A 414 -13.70 -15.21 -8.69
C VAL A 414 -13.10 -16.57 -9.04
N ASN A 415 -13.78 -17.30 -9.92
CA ASN A 415 -13.35 -18.58 -10.46
C ASN A 415 -12.94 -18.41 -11.92
N PHE A 416 -11.85 -19.04 -12.33
CA PHE A 416 -11.34 -18.93 -13.69
C PHE A 416 -10.46 -20.14 -14.07
N VAL A 417 -10.12 -20.24 -15.35
CA VAL A 417 -9.14 -21.20 -15.86
C VAL A 417 -7.95 -20.41 -16.41
N ILE A 418 -6.76 -20.65 -15.89
CA ILE A 418 -5.52 -20.01 -16.33
C ILE A 418 -4.60 -21.03 -17.03
N SER A 419 -3.94 -20.61 -18.10
CA SER A 419 -2.99 -21.42 -18.87
C SER A 419 -1.78 -20.61 -19.31
N ASP A 420 -0.63 -21.25 -19.48
CA ASP A 420 0.59 -20.69 -20.07
C ASP A 420 0.99 -21.57 -21.27
N SER A 421 1.06 -20.99 -22.47
CA SER A 421 1.52 -21.70 -23.68
C SER A 421 2.97 -22.19 -23.58
N ASN A 422 3.78 -21.57 -22.71
CA ASN A 422 5.13 -21.99 -22.35
C ASN A 422 5.17 -22.93 -21.14
N GLY A 423 4.01 -23.23 -20.53
CA GLY A 423 3.89 -24.14 -19.40
C GLY A 423 4.20 -25.59 -19.77
N HIS A 424 4.57 -26.39 -18.76
CA HIS A 424 4.87 -27.80 -18.94
C HIS A 424 3.59 -28.60 -19.19
N SER A 425 3.56 -29.38 -20.27
CA SER A 425 2.44 -30.30 -20.58
C SER A 425 2.39 -31.47 -19.61
N GLY A 426 1.19 -31.83 -19.16
CA GLY A 426 0.99 -32.95 -18.23
C GLY A 426 1.42 -32.67 -16.79
N ALA A 427 1.88 -31.45 -16.48
CA ALA A 427 1.92 -30.97 -15.12
C ALA A 427 0.49 -30.66 -14.69
N ASN A 428 0.00 -31.33 -13.64
CA ASN A 428 -1.06 -30.71 -12.86
C ASN A 428 -0.46 -29.42 -12.31
N ALA A 429 -1.18 -28.29 -12.40
CA ALA A 429 -0.83 -27.14 -11.59
C ALA A 429 -0.59 -27.64 -10.16
N MET A 430 0.42 -27.11 -9.46
CA MET A 430 0.46 -27.30 -8.00
C MET A 430 -0.98 -27.05 -7.51
N PRO A 431 -1.60 -28.01 -6.80
CA PRO A 431 -2.93 -27.81 -6.28
C PRO A 431 -2.98 -26.45 -5.58
N LEU A 432 -4.11 -25.76 -5.66
CA LEU A 432 -4.38 -24.56 -4.86
C LEU A 432 -4.09 -24.77 -3.36
N ASP A 433 -3.96 -26.02 -2.93
CA ASP A 433 -3.53 -26.42 -1.60
C ASP A 433 -2.02 -26.68 -1.54
N ALA A 434 -1.19 -25.64 -1.64
CA ALA A 434 0.09 -25.75 -0.94
C ALA A 434 -0.27 -25.90 0.55
N PRO A 435 0.15 -26.96 1.24
CA PRO A 435 -0.25 -27.18 2.62
C PRO A 435 0.14 -25.98 3.46
N THR A 436 -0.85 -25.29 4.03
CA THR A 436 -0.64 -24.12 4.86
C THR A 436 -0.26 -24.61 6.24
N ILE A 437 0.91 -24.18 6.73
CA ILE A 437 1.47 -24.66 7.99
C ILE A 437 1.26 -23.58 9.05
N VAL A 438 0.37 -23.83 10.01
CA VAL A 438 -0.01 -22.88 11.05
C VAL A 438 0.43 -23.39 12.42
N GLY A 439 1.09 -22.52 13.18
CA GLY A 439 1.37 -22.74 14.60
C GLY A 439 0.21 -22.24 15.46
N GLY A 440 -0.50 -23.14 16.13
CA GLY A 440 -1.60 -22.81 17.03
C GLY A 440 -1.21 -22.92 18.51
N THR A 441 -2.21 -22.90 19.39
CA THR A 441 -2.00 -23.12 20.83
C THR A 441 -1.77 -24.62 21.11
N GLY A 442 -0.54 -25.00 21.42
CA GLY A 442 -0.17 -26.40 21.74
C GLY A 442 -0.20 -27.41 20.57
N ALA A 443 -0.32 -26.96 19.32
CA ALA A 443 -0.28 -27.83 18.14
C ALA A 443 0.21 -27.11 16.87
N ILE A 444 0.73 -27.90 15.92
CA ILE A 444 0.98 -27.51 14.53
C ILE A 444 -0.18 -28.04 13.69
N LYS A 445 -0.81 -27.18 12.90
CA LYS A 445 -1.88 -27.53 11.97
C LYS A 445 -1.41 -27.40 10.54
N ILE A 446 -1.79 -28.35 9.72
CA ILE A 446 -1.47 -28.39 8.29
C ILE A 446 -2.78 -28.52 7.54
N ASP A 447 -3.15 -27.45 6.84
CA ASP A 447 -4.37 -27.38 6.04
C ASP A 447 -4.03 -27.57 4.57
N GLY A 448 -4.76 -28.42 3.86
CA GLY A 448 -4.52 -28.75 2.45
C GLY A 448 -4.15 -30.21 2.22
N HIS A 449 -3.79 -30.56 0.98
CA HIS A 449 -3.36 -31.91 0.61
C HIS A 449 -1.84 -32.08 0.80
N PHE A 450 -1.41 -33.18 1.39
CA PHE A 450 -0.01 -33.51 1.60
C PHE A 450 0.21 -35.02 1.71
N ASP A 451 1.38 -35.49 1.31
CA ASP A 451 1.76 -36.92 1.35
C ASP A 451 2.66 -37.26 2.55
N SER A 452 3.38 -36.28 3.08
CA SER A 452 4.37 -36.49 4.13
C SER A 452 4.66 -35.25 4.98
N ILE A 453 4.80 -35.46 6.28
CA ILE A 453 5.18 -34.43 7.25
C ILE A 453 6.39 -34.90 8.05
N ALA A 454 7.34 -34.00 8.30
CA ALA A 454 8.40 -34.19 9.27
C ALA A 454 8.63 -32.91 10.10
N ILE A 455 8.57 -33.03 11.42
CA ILE A 455 8.75 -31.91 12.36
C ILE A 455 10.04 -32.14 13.12
N PHE A 456 10.86 -31.09 13.21
CA PHE A 456 12.13 -31.10 13.92
C PHE A 456 12.17 -29.97 14.95
N SER A 457 12.83 -30.21 16.08
CA SER A 457 13.21 -29.14 17.01
C SER A 457 14.29 -28.24 16.38
N LEU A 458 14.53 -27.08 16.97
CA LEU A 458 15.65 -26.21 16.59
C LEU A 458 17.03 -26.87 16.72
N SER A 459 17.17 -27.87 17.60
CA SER A 459 18.42 -28.65 17.72
C SER A 459 18.58 -29.71 16.63
N GLY A 460 17.64 -29.78 15.67
CA GLY A 460 17.63 -30.77 14.59
C GLY A 460 17.09 -32.15 15.01
N ALA A 461 16.55 -32.29 16.22
CA ALA A 461 15.98 -33.57 16.65
C ALA A 461 14.60 -33.75 16.01
N MET A 462 14.36 -34.91 15.37
CA MET A 462 13.06 -35.22 14.77
C MET A 462 12.02 -35.48 15.87
N ILE A 463 10.97 -34.66 15.90
CA ILE A 463 9.88 -34.68 16.86
C ILE A 463 8.70 -35.51 16.36
N TYR A 464 8.42 -35.43 15.06
CA TYR A 464 7.30 -36.14 14.43
C TYR A 464 7.60 -36.47 12.97
N ARG A 465 7.05 -37.58 12.49
CA ARG A 465 6.99 -37.96 11.08
C ARG A 465 5.69 -38.72 10.82
N GLY A 466 4.90 -38.30 9.84
CA GLY A 466 3.60 -38.91 9.55
C GLY A 466 2.77 -38.08 8.58
N THR A 467 1.45 -38.23 8.67
CA THR A 467 0.46 -37.60 7.78
C THR A 467 -0.75 -37.05 8.55
N ASP A 468 -0.58 -36.73 9.84
CA ASP A 468 -1.67 -36.12 10.62
C ASP A 468 -1.76 -34.62 10.34
N ALA A 469 -2.98 -34.11 10.14
CA ALA A 469 -3.23 -32.68 9.89
C ALA A 469 -3.09 -31.79 11.15
N GLU A 470 -3.10 -32.38 12.35
CA GLU A 470 -2.89 -31.67 13.62
C GLU A 470 -1.93 -32.46 14.52
N ILE A 471 -0.77 -31.86 14.83
CA ILE A 471 0.29 -32.47 15.63
C ILE A 471 0.46 -31.68 16.92
N LYS A 472 0.10 -32.29 18.05
CA LYS A 472 0.31 -31.68 19.37
C LYS A 472 1.78 -31.67 19.71
N VAL A 473 2.31 -30.48 19.96
CA VAL A 473 3.70 -30.29 20.38
C VAL A 473 3.75 -29.21 21.47
N PRO A 474 4.72 -29.26 22.39
CA PRO A 474 4.89 -28.22 23.40
C PRO A 474 5.12 -26.84 22.79
N HIS A 475 4.94 -25.79 23.60
CA HIS A 475 5.33 -24.43 23.26
C HIS A 475 6.79 -24.40 22.77
N GLY A 476 7.03 -23.80 21.60
CA GLY A 476 8.37 -23.76 21.03
C GLY A 476 8.43 -23.55 19.53
N PHE A 477 9.65 -23.56 19.01
CA PHE A 477 9.95 -23.40 17.60
C PHE A 477 10.24 -24.74 16.94
N TYR A 478 9.67 -24.94 15.76
CA TYR A 478 9.80 -26.17 15.00
C TYR A 478 10.14 -25.87 13.55
N VAL A 479 10.94 -26.73 12.94
CA VAL A 479 11.07 -26.82 11.48
C VAL A 479 10.10 -27.88 11.00
N VAL A 480 9.13 -27.50 10.20
CA VAL A 480 8.10 -28.37 9.66
C VAL A 480 8.37 -28.53 8.17
N ARG A 481 8.58 -29.76 7.74
CA ARG A 481 8.64 -30.13 6.33
C ARG A 481 7.33 -30.79 5.97
N VAL A 482 6.68 -30.31 4.91
CA VAL A 482 5.50 -30.91 4.31
C VAL A 482 5.80 -31.12 2.84
N ASP A 483 5.97 -32.38 2.46
CA ASP A 483 6.49 -32.80 1.16
C ASP A 483 7.80 -32.07 0.80
N GLU A 484 7.79 -31.25 -0.25
CA GLU A 484 8.96 -30.46 -0.67
C GLU A 484 9.04 -29.09 0.03
N THR A 485 8.00 -28.69 0.77
CA THR A 485 7.91 -27.40 1.44
C THR A 485 8.53 -27.46 2.83
N THR A 486 9.31 -26.44 3.22
CA THR A 486 9.85 -26.31 4.58
C THR A 486 9.43 -24.96 5.17
N ALA A 487 8.86 -24.98 6.37
CA ALA A 487 8.49 -23.79 7.13
C ALA A 487 9.04 -23.84 8.56
N LYS A 488 9.22 -22.66 9.16
CA LYS A 488 9.46 -22.52 10.60
C LYS A 488 8.14 -22.14 11.26
N VAL A 489 7.79 -22.83 12.33
CA VAL A 489 6.50 -22.70 13.01
C VAL A 489 6.71 -22.47 14.49
N ILE A 490 5.97 -21.51 15.04
CA ILE A 490 5.95 -21.21 16.48
C ILE A 490 4.65 -21.77 17.03
N VAL A 491 4.74 -22.68 18.01
CA VAL A 491 3.58 -23.17 18.75
C VAL A 491 3.48 -22.43 20.06
N ARG A 492 2.31 -21.83 20.29
CA ARG A 492 2.03 -20.91 21.39
C ARG A 492 1.23 -21.51 22.51
#